data_AF-A0A7W1A2C2-F1
#
_entry.id   AF-A0A7W1A2C2-F1
#
_cell.length_a   1.000
_cell.length_b   1.000
_cell.length_c   1.000
_cell.angle_alpha   90.00
_cell.angle_beta   90.00
_cell.angle_gamma   90.00
#
_symmetry.space_group_name_H-M   'P 1'
#
loop_
_entity.id
_entity.type
_entity.pdbx_description
1 polymer ?
#
loop_
_entity_poly.entity_id
_entity_poly.type
_entity_poly.pdbx_seq_one_letter_code
_entity_poly.pdbx_strand_id
1 'polypeptide(L)'
;MKCPAPELIAEGTDDVIAHAATCSECASLLASQQETRSMLGALPPPALSRAHRESLAAEVMAQADAAPSKRRSRLLPVFAGAMAIAAVIAAIAYLPGGSAEKPAPIAVPTAPPPRPTVTPLSPPVVEDPPAPPEPAPAAVIEAPKPAKVAGAGTFARVGDTVKLSQGEVTVDTVGTKAASVTHGDTAVSVRSARVKVIAKRGVIAQVHVFAGSAEVTVGGKKVTVEQGTIWDRNGAREDSLAAFRTGWELLRSGDNAGALGAFDQATDDVIAEDAAYWAAIAAERMGNNADALSRFRAFVTRFPKSPRAESATSSIARLSP
;
A
#
# COMPACT_ATOMS: atom_id res chain seq x y z
N MET A 1 -11.58 -19.75 -38.29
CA MET A 1 -10.93 -18.59 -37.65
C MET A 1 -9.44 -18.71 -37.87
N LYS A 2 -8.71 -17.63 -38.16
CA LYS A 2 -7.27 -17.68 -38.37
C LYS A 2 -6.58 -17.57 -37.00
N CYS A 3 -5.65 -18.46 -36.68
CA CYS A 3 -4.93 -18.40 -35.42
C CYS A 3 -4.13 -17.09 -35.31
N PRO A 4 -4.05 -16.46 -34.13
CA PRO A 4 -3.21 -15.29 -33.92
C PRO A 4 -1.74 -15.63 -34.15
N ALA A 5 -0.95 -14.63 -34.51
CA ALA A 5 0.50 -14.78 -34.67
C ALA A 5 1.13 -15.21 -33.32
N PRO A 6 2.17 -16.06 -33.32
CA PRO A 6 2.75 -16.63 -32.10
C PRO A 6 3.30 -15.57 -31.13
N GLU A 7 3.71 -14.39 -31.64
CA GLU A 7 4.17 -13.28 -30.82
C GLU A 7 3.04 -12.74 -29.91
N LEU A 8 1.82 -12.62 -30.44
CA LEU A 8 0.65 -12.20 -29.66
C LEU A 8 0.28 -13.24 -28.60
N ILE A 9 0.51 -14.52 -28.90
CA ILE A 9 0.25 -15.62 -27.94
C ILE A 9 1.19 -15.50 -26.73
N ALA A 10 2.45 -15.14 -26.96
CA ALA A 10 3.43 -14.94 -25.89
C ALA A 10 3.08 -13.76 -24.97
N GLU A 11 2.48 -12.69 -25.50
CA GLU A 11 2.03 -11.53 -24.71
C GLU A 11 0.84 -11.84 -23.79
N GLY A 12 0.03 -12.86 -24.12
CA GLY A 12 -1.06 -13.33 -23.26
C GLY A 12 -2.20 -12.32 -23.12
N THR A 13 -2.54 -11.60 -24.19
CA THR A 13 -3.65 -10.63 -24.20
C THR A 13 -5.01 -11.31 -24.03
N ASP A 14 -6.01 -10.57 -23.55
CA ASP A 14 -7.37 -11.11 -23.31
C ASP A 14 -7.98 -11.75 -24.56
N ASP A 15 -7.73 -11.18 -25.75
CA ASP A 15 -8.20 -11.70 -27.04
C ASP A 15 -7.59 -13.08 -27.36
N VAL A 16 -6.32 -13.30 -27.00
CA VAL A 16 -5.64 -14.59 -27.18
C VAL A 16 -6.22 -15.63 -26.22
N ILE A 17 -6.50 -15.24 -24.97
CA ILE A 17 -7.11 -16.14 -23.98
C ILE A 17 -8.50 -16.57 -24.44
N ALA A 18 -9.31 -15.61 -24.92
CA ALA A 18 -10.63 -15.88 -25.48
C ALA A 18 -10.55 -16.78 -26.73
N HIS A 19 -9.58 -16.56 -27.62
CA HIS A 19 -9.36 -17.41 -28.79
C HIS A 19 -8.94 -18.83 -28.39
N ALA A 20 -7.99 -18.97 -27.45
CA ALA A 20 -7.49 -20.26 -26.97
C ALA A 20 -8.60 -21.12 -26.33
N ALA A 21 -9.64 -20.50 -25.75
CA ALA A 21 -10.81 -21.23 -25.26
C ALA A 21 -11.60 -21.96 -26.37
N THR A 22 -11.42 -21.57 -27.63
CA THR A 22 -12.15 -22.12 -28.79
C THR A 22 -11.25 -22.83 -29.81
N CYS A 23 -9.93 -22.70 -29.70
CA CYS A 23 -8.95 -23.30 -30.62
C CYS A 23 -7.99 -24.22 -29.84
N SER A 24 -8.07 -25.52 -30.09
CA SER A 24 -7.25 -26.54 -29.40
C SER A 24 -5.74 -26.37 -29.62
N GLU A 25 -5.32 -25.92 -30.81
CA GLU A 25 -3.90 -25.66 -31.11
C GLU A 25 -3.36 -24.52 -30.25
N CYS A 26 -4.06 -23.38 -30.21
CA CYS A 26 -3.68 -22.23 -29.40
C CYS A 26 -3.73 -22.55 -27.89
N ALA A 27 -4.71 -23.34 -27.45
CA ALA A 27 -4.77 -23.83 -26.07
C ALA A 27 -3.53 -24.65 -25.69
N SER A 28 -3.10 -25.56 -26.57
CA SER A 28 -1.93 -26.40 -26.33
C SER A 28 -0.62 -25.59 -26.26
N LEU A 29 -0.49 -24.58 -27.12
CA LEU A 29 0.66 -23.68 -27.12
C LEU A 29 0.69 -22.81 -25.86
N LEU A 30 -0.45 -22.27 -25.45
CA LEU A 30 -0.56 -21.47 -24.23
C LEU A 30 -0.23 -22.31 -22.99
N ALA A 31 -0.70 -23.55 -22.92
CA ALA A 31 -0.38 -24.48 -21.85
C ALA A 31 1.12 -24.80 -21.78
N SER A 32 1.76 -25.06 -22.93
CA SER A 32 3.22 -25.29 -23.00
C SER A 32 4.02 -24.08 -22.54
N GLN A 33 3.59 -22.85 -22.88
CA GLN A 33 4.23 -21.62 -22.41
C GLN A 33 4.04 -21.42 -20.90
N GLN A 34 2.85 -21.70 -20.36
CA GLN A 34 2.58 -21.64 -18.92
C GLN A 34 3.42 -22.66 -18.15
N GLU A 35 3.55 -23.88 -18.66
CA GLU A 35 4.42 -24.92 -18.09
C GLU A 35 5.89 -24.48 -18.08
N THR A 36 6.37 -23.95 -19.21
CA THR A 36 7.76 -23.43 -19.30
C THR A 36 8.00 -22.29 -18.30
N ARG A 37 7.06 -21.34 -18.18
CA ARG A 37 7.15 -20.24 -17.19
C ARG A 37 7.11 -20.76 -15.75
N SER A 38 6.30 -21.77 -15.48
CA SER A 38 6.24 -22.43 -14.17
C SER A 38 7.57 -23.10 -13.83
N MET A 39 8.17 -23.84 -14.78
CA MET A 39 9.49 -24.46 -14.61
C MET A 39 10.58 -23.40 -14.39
N LEU A 40 10.59 -22.32 -15.16
CA LEU A 40 11.53 -21.21 -14.97
C LEU A 40 11.34 -20.51 -13.62
N GLY A 41 10.11 -20.35 -13.16
CA GLY A 41 9.80 -19.76 -11.85
C GLY A 41 10.22 -20.64 -10.66
N ALA A 42 10.38 -21.94 -10.88
CA ALA A 42 10.87 -22.88 -9.86
C ALA A 42 12.40 -22.90 -9.75
N LEU A 43 13.13 -22.34 -10.71
CA LEU A 43 14.58 -22.23 -10.63
C LEU A 43 14.96 -21.16 -9.58
N PRO A 44 15.93 -21.44 -8.69
CA PRO A 44 16.41 -20.43 -7.77
C PRO A 44 17.00 -19.26 -8.56
N PRO A 45 16.73 -18.01 -8.17
CA PRO A 45 17.30 -16.86 -8.86
C PRO A 45 18.83 -16.98 -8.79
N PRO A 46 19.55 -16.69 -9.90
CA PRO A 46 21.00 -16.73 -9.89
C PRO A 46 21.52 -15.78 -8.81
N ALA A 47 22.53 -16.22 -8.06
CA ALA A 47 23.18 -15.37 -7.07
C ALA A 47 23.95 -14.25 -7.79
N LEU A 48 23.32 -13.08 -7.95
CA LEU A 48 23.94 -11.92 -8.56
C LEU A 48 24.79 -11.16 -7.53
N SER A 49 26.02 -10.81 -7.91
CA SER A 49 26.84 -9.91 -7.10
C SER A 49 26.14 -8.56 -6.91
N ARG A 50 26.47 -7.84 -5.84
CA ARG A 50 25.89 -6.52 -5.57
C ARG A 50 26.11 -5.54 -6.73
N ALA A 51 27.33 -5.49 -7.27
CA ALA A 51 27.66 -4.63 -8.41
C ALA A 51 26.83 -4.96 -9.67
N HIS A 52 26.57 -6.25 -9.91
CA HIS A 52 25.74 -6.65 -11.06
C HIS A 52 24.27 -6.29 -10.86
N ARG A 53 23.74 -6.38 -9.63
CA ARG A 53 22.39 -5.90 -9.30
C ARG A 53 22.26 -4.39 -9.49
N GLU A 54 23.27 -3.62 -9.09
CA GLU A 54 23.30 -2.17 -9.27
C GLU A 54 23.36 -1.79 -10.76
N SER A 55 24.14 -2.52 -11.57
CA SER A 55 24.20 -2.34 -13.02
C SER A 55 22.86 -2.62 -13.70
N LEU A 56 22.20 -3.74 -13.37
CA LEU A 56 20.90 -4.09 -13.94
C LEU A 56 19.82 -3.09 -13.53
N ALA A 57 19.84 -2.64 -12.27
CA ALA A 57 18.91 -1.61 -11.82
C ALA A 57 19.10 -0.30 -12.60
N ALA A 58 20.35 0.13 -12.82
CA ALA A 58 20.64 1.32 -13.62
C ALA A 58 20.18 1.18 -15.07
N GLU A 59 20.39 0.00 -15.68
CA GLU A 59 19.95 -0.28 -17.05
C GLU A 59 18.42 -0.27 -17.18
N VAL A 60 17.70 -0.88 -16.25
CA VAL A 60 16.23 -0.89 -16.25
C VAL A 60 15.67 0.52 -16.09
N MET A 61 16.25 1.34 -15.21
CA MET A 61 15.84 2.74 -15.05
C MET A 61 16.14 3.55 -16.31
N ALA A 62 17.30 3.35 -16.93
CA ALA A 62 17.64 4.00 -18.19
C ALA A 62 16.70 3.60 -19.34
N GLN A 63 16.28 2.34 -19.42
CA GLN A 63 15.30 1.88 -20.42
C GLN A 63 13.90 2.46 -20.16
N ALA A 64 13.49 2.59 -18.90
CA ALA A 64 12.23 3.22 -18.52
C ALA A 64 12.21 4.72 -18.89
N ASP A 65 13.33 5.41 -18.71
CA ASP A 65 13.48 6.82 -19.09
C ASP A 65 13.59 7.00 -20.61
N ALA A 66 14.18 6.03 -21.32
CA ALA A 66 14.36 6.05 -22.77
C ALA A 66 13.09 5.69 -23.56
N ALA A 67 12.07 5.08 -22.93
CA ALA A 67 10.83 4.72 -23.60
C ALA A 67 10.05 5.99 -23.97
N PRO A 68 10.00 6.39 -25.26
CA PRO A 68 9.28 7.59 -25.65
C PRO A 68 7.79 7.36 -25.39
N SER A 69 7.15 8.30 -24.70
CA SER A 69 5.71 8.34 -24.46
C SER A 69 4.92 8.58 -25.77
N LYS A 70 5.02 7.66 -26.73
CA LYS A 70 4.34 7.70 -28.04
C LYS A 70 2.84 7.36 -27.94
N ARG A 71 2.14 7.87 -26.93
CA ARG A 71 0.66 7.83 -26.86
C ARG A 71 0.07 9.17 -26.46
N ARG A 72 0.33 10.22 -27.26
CA ARG A 72 -0.52 11.43 -27.29
C ARG A 72 -0.25 12.25 -28.55
N SER A 73 -0.72 11.78 -29.71
CA SER A 73 -0.87 12.62 -30.92
C SER A 73 -1.57 11.86 -32.07
N ARG A 74 -2.74 11.27 -31.84
CA ARG A 74 -3.67 10.92 -32.93
C ARG A 74 -5.09 11.14 -32.47
N LEU A 75 -5.47 12.41 -32.38
CA LEU A 75 -6.85 12.88 -32.46
C LEU A 75 -6.75 14.39 -32.70
N LEU A 76 -6.76 14.81 -33.97
CA LEU A 76 -7.31 16.09 -34.40
C LEU A 76 -7.85 15.92 -35.83
N PRO A 77 -8.97 16.57 -36.15
CA PRO A 77 -9.82 16.28 -37.29
C PRO A 77 -9.36 17.01 -38.55
N VAL A 78 -9.86 16.52 -39.68
CA VAL A 78 -9.85 17.20 -40.97
C VAL A 78 -10.57 18.53 -40.85
N PHE A 79 -9.83 19.64 -40.83
CA PHE A 79 -10.32 20.93 -41.31
C PHE A 79 -9.23 21.58 -42.16
N ALA A 80 -9.57 21.76 -43.44
CA ALA A 80 -8.81 22.50 -44.42
C ALA A 80 -8.80 23.99 -44.04
N GLY A 81 -7.62 24.62 -44.10
CA GLY A 81 -7.47 26.05 -43.87
C GLY A 81 -6.01 26.43 -43.92
N ALA A 82 -5.58 26.88 -45.10
CA ALA A 82 -4.25 27.38 -45.38
C ALA A 82 -3.75 28.42 -44.38
N MET A 83 -2.46 28.38 -44.03
CA MET A 83 -1.58 29.55 -43.96
C MET A 83 -0.13 29.08 -43.78
N ALA A 84 0.73 29.60 -44.65
CA ALA A 84 2.16 29.32 -44.73
C ALA A 84 2.99 30.26 -43.82
N ILE A 85 4.32 30.02 -43.82
CA ILE A 85 5.42 30.91 -43.35
C ILE A 85 5.73 30.73 -41.83
N ALA A 86 6.95 30.51 -41.33
CA ALA A 86 8.32 30.54 -41.85
C ALA A 86 9.25 29.64 -41.01
N ALA A 87 10.34 29.21 -41.63
CA ALA A 87 11.54 28.69 -40.98
C ALA A 87 12.46 29.83 -40.50
N VAL A 88 13.12 29.67 -39.34
CA VAL A 88 14.46 30.24 -39.07
C VAL A 88 15.24 29.33 -38.10
N ILE A 89 16.51 29.18 -38.45
CA ILE A 89 17.62 28.37 -37.91
C ILE A 89 18.31 29.06 -36.71
N ALA A 90 18.82 28.28 -35.74
CA ALA A 90 20.10 28.47 -35.01
C ALA A 90 20.20 27.34 -33.96
N ALA A 91 21.04 26.31 -34.03
CA ALA A 91 22.51 26.27 -34.12
C ALA A 91 23.21 27.22 -33.14
N ILE A 92 23.44 26.75 -31.91
CA ILE A 92 24.59 27.18 -31.10
C ILE A 92 25.42 25.95 -30.79
N ALA A 93 26.64 26.00 -31.30
CA ALA A 93 27.71 25.04 -31.14
C ALA A 93 28.46 25.25 -29.81
N TYR A 94 29.08 24.18 -29.34
CA TYR A 94 30.42 24.12 -28.75
C TYR A 94 30.83 25.18 -27.70
N LEU A 95 31.09 24.71 -26.48
CA LEU A 95 32.24 25.15 -25.69
C LEU A 95 32.94 23.94 -25.03
N PRO A 96 34.29 23.87 -25.09
CA PRO A 96 35.11 22.86 -24.43
C PRO A 96 35.63 23.32 -23.05
N GLY A 97 35.93 22.36 -22.18
CA GLY A 97 36.98 22.48 -21.16
C GLY A 97 36.62 23.22 -19.86
N GLY A 98 36.57 22.49 -18.76
CA GLY A 98 36.49 23.04 -17.40
C GLY A 98 36.94 22.03 -16.35
N SER A 99 38.23 22.08 -16.04
CA SER A 99 38.94 21.69 -14.81
C SER A 99 38.39 20.58 -13.91
N ALA A 100 39.18 19.49 -13.84
CA ALA A 100 39.19 18.57 -12.72
C ALA A 100 39.63 19.30 -11.43
N GLU A 101 38.69 19.53 -10.53
CA GLU A 101 38.96 20.05 -9.19
C GLU A 101 39.29 18.88 -8.25
N LYS A 102 40.48 18.99 -7.66
CA LYS A 102 41.10 18.02 -6.76
C LYS A 102 40.39 18.05 -5.40
N PRO A 103 39.80 16.95 -4.90
CA PRO A 103 39.20 16.97 -3.57
C PRO A 103 40.30 17.07 -2.49
N ALA A 104 40.13 18.04 -1.60
CA ALA A 104 40.96 18.30 -0.44
C ALA A 104 40.91 17.12 0.57
N PRO A 105 41.95 16.95 1.41
CA PRO A 105 41.98 15.88 2.41
C PRO A 105 40.96 16.11 3.53
N ILE A 106 40.27 15.03 3.88
CA ILE A 106 39.30 14.92 4.97
C ILE A 106 40.03 15.11 6.31
N ALA A 107 39.62 16.13 7.07
CA ALA A 107 40.02 16.31 8.46
C ALA A 107 39.27 15.29 9.34
N VAL A 108 40.01 14.53 10.15
CA VAL A 108 39.49 13.57 11.12
C VAL A 108 38.99 14.34 12.36
N PRO A 109 37.73 14.21 12.79
CA PRO A 109 37.27 14.78 14.04
C PRO A 109 37.81 13.97 15.24
N THR A 110 38.46 14.69 16.15
CA THR A 110 38.93 14.19 17.45
C THR A 110 37.73 13.88 18.36
N ALA A 111 37.72 12.67 18.94
CA ALA A 111 36.69 12.22 19.86
C ALA A 111 36.72 12.98 21.21
N PRO A 112 35.57 13.35 21.80
CA PRO A 112 35.50 13.90 23.16
C PRO A 112 35.60 12.80 24.24
N PRO A 113 36.07 13.14 25.46
CA PRO A 113 36.27 12.18 26.56
C PRO A 113 34.96 11.65 27.16
N PRO A 114 34.98 10.46 27.79
CA PRO A 114 33.80 9.85 28.41
C PRO A 114 33.32 10.62 29.64
N ARG A 115 31.99 10.81 29.75
CA ARG A 115 31.34 11.35 30.96
C ARG A 115 31.22 10.26 32.04
N PRO A 116 31.31 10.61 33.33
CA PRO A 116 31.11 9.68 34.42
C PRO A 116 29.65 9.21 34.53
N THR A 117 29.49 7.89 34.72
CA THR A 117 28.22 7.22 35.00
C THR A 117 27.76 7.58 36.42
N VAL A 118 26.59 8.22 36.55
CA VAL A 118 25.93 8.43 37.83
C VAL A 118 24.89 7.33 38.01
N THR A 119 25.07 6.51 39.05
CA THR A 119 24.11 5.49 39.47
C THR A 119 22.91 6.16 40.16
N PRO A 120 21.67 6.04 39.66
CA PRO A 120 20.51 6.57 40.36
C PRO A 120 20.15 5.70 41.58
N LEU A 121 19.94 6.35 42.72
CA LEU A 121 19.36 5.74 43.93
C LEU A 121 17.90 5.36 43.67
N SER A 122 17.53 4.12 43.97
CA SER A 122 16.14 3.67 43.98
C SER A 122 15.35 4.34 45.11
N PRO A 123 14.14 4.85 44.86
CA PRO A 123 13.24 5.34 45.91
C PRO A 123 12.62 4.18 46.70
N PRO A 124 12.17 4.43 47.95
CA PRO A 124 11.53 3.43 48.79
C PRO A 124 10.17 2.99 48.24
N VAL A 125 9.92 1.68 48.31
CA VAL A 125 8.66 1.03 47.96
C VAL A 125 7.60 1.45 48.97
N VAL A 126 6.54 2.10 48.49
CA VAL A 126 5.29 2.34 49.23
C VAL A 126 4.36 1.18 48.87
N GLU A 127 3.93 0.41 49.87
CA GLU A 127 2.94 -0.66 49.70
C GLU A 127 1.56 -0.04 49.46
N ASP A 128 0.98 -0.31 48.29
CA ASP A 128 -0.37 0.10 47.92
C ASP A 128 -1.44 -0.75 48.65
N PRO A 129 -2.58 -0.15 49.05
CA PRO A 129 -3.68 -0.87 49.67
C PRO A 129 -4.33 -1.89 48.72
N PRO A 130 -4.93 -2.96 49.27
CA PRO A 130 -5.45 -4.08 48.49
C PRO A 130 -6.56 -3.66 47.52
N ALA A 131 -6.37 -4.03 46.25
CA ALA A 131 -7.28 -3.73 45.16
C ALA A 131 -8.67 -4.38 45.34
N PRO A 132 -9.76 -3.71 44.91
CA PRO A 132 -11.10 -4.29 44.90
C PRO A 132 -11.18 -5.54 44.00
N PRO A 133 -12.08 -6.49 44.31
CA PRO A 133 -12.16 -7.77 43.62
C PRO A 133 -12.41 -7.59 42.11
N GLU A 134 -11.54 -8.21 41.32
CA GLU A 134 -11.51 -8.16 39.88
C GLU A 134 -12.78 -8.80 39.29
N PRO A 135 -13.46 -8.16 38.31
CA PRO A 135 -14.63 -8.73 37.65
C PRO A 135 -14.25 -10.02 36.93
N ALA A 136 -15.10 -11.05 37.05
CA ALA A 136 -14.83 -12.38 36.52
C ALA A 136 -14.45 -12.34 35.02
N PRO A 137 -13.38 -13.04 34.61
CA PRO A 137 -12.89 -12.99 33.24
C PRO A 137 -13.95 -13.50 32.26
N ALA A 138 -14.16 -12.76 31.17
CA ALA A 138 -15.03 -13.17 30.08
C ALA A 138 -14.53 -14.50 29.50
N ALA A 139 -15.44 -15.45 29.28
CA ALA A 139 -15.11 -16.74 28.68
C ALA A 139 -14.67 -16.53 27.23
N VAL A 140 -13.37 -16.69 26.97
CA VAL A 140 -12.79 -16.67 25.62
C VAL A 140 -13.00 -18.05 25.02
N ILE A 141 -13.90 -18.15 24.04
CA ILE A 141 -14.01 -19.36 23.21
C ILE A 141 -12.97 -19.23 22.10
N GLU A 142 -11.81 -19.88 22.27
CA GLU A 142 -10.85 -20.07 21.19
C GLU A 142 -11.31 -21.23 20.31
N ALA A 143 -11.66 -20.95 19.05
CA ALA A 143 -11.93 -21.99 18.07
C ALA A 143 -10.61 -22.60 17.56
N PRO A 144 -10.35 -23.91 17.73
CA PRO A 144 -9.16 -24.55 17.18
C PRO A 144 -9.23 -24.72 15.65
N LYS A 145 -8.03 -24.86 15.03
CA LYS A 145 -7.68 -25.16 13.61
C LYS A 145 -8.76 -25.80 12.71
N PRO A 146 -8.74 -25.56 11.38
CA PRO A 146 -9.88 -25.18 10.54
C PRO A 146 -11.05 -26.17 10.65
N ALA A 147 -11.76 -26.11 11.76
CA ALA A 147 -13.09 -26.67 11.84
C ALA A 147 -13.97 -25.76 11.00
N LYS A 148 -14.63 -26.32 9.99
CA LYS A 148 -15.93 -25.77 9.57
C LYS A 148 -16.81 -25.83 10.81
N VAL A 149 -16.88 -24.73 11.57
CA VAL A 149 -17.97 -24.54 12.52
C VAL A 149 -19.21 -24.22 11.68
N ALA A 150 -19.69 -25.23 10.96
CA ALA A 150 -21.07 -25.34 10.51
C ALA A 150 -21.89 -25.80 11.71
N GLY A 151 -21.78 -25.07 12.81
CA GLY A 151 -22.61 -25.25 13.98
C GLY A 151 -23.43 -23.99 14.10
N ALA A 152 -24.75 -24.12 14.04
CA ALA A 152 -25.66 -23.14 14.63
C ALA A 152 -25.36 -23.09 16.14
N GLY A 153 -24.23 -22.50 16.53
CA GLY A 153 -23.88 -22.25 17.90
C GLY A 153 -24.77 -21.11 18.38
N THR A 154 -25.80 -21.43 19.14
CA THR A 154 -26.57 -20.44 19.88
C THR A 154 -25.65 -19.80 20.92
N PHE A 155 -25.27 -18.54 20.70
CA PHE A 155 -24.57 -17.70 21.65
C PHE A 155 -25.50 -17.38 22.83
N ALA A 156 -25.09 -17.73 24.05
CA ALA A 156 -25.96 -17.67 25.23
C ALA A 156 -25.75 -16.41 26.09
N ARG A 157 -24.73 -15.57 25.84
CA ARG A 157 -24.44 -14.41 26.71
C ARG A 157 -24.33 -13.10 25.94
N VAL A 158 -24.66 -11.99 26.63
CA VAL A 158 -24.46 -10.63 26.12
C VAL A 158 -22.95 -10.39 26.03
N GLY A 159 -22.44 -9.99 24.86
CA GLY A 159 -21.02 -9.61 24.74
C GLY A 159 -20.07 -10.76 24.40
N ASP A 160 -20.57 -11.86 23.85
CA ASP A 160 -19.71 -12.95 23.36
C ASP A 160 -18.77 -12.40 22.27
N THR A 161 -17.47 -12.48 22.55
CA THR A 161 -16.40 -12.10 21.65
C THR A 161 -15.77 -13.35 21.08
N VAL A 162 -15.92 -13.57 19.78
CA VAL A 162 -15.33 -14.69 19.04
C VAL A 162 -13.99 -14.25 18.48
N LYS A 163 -12.90 -14.91 18.89
CA LYS A 163 -11.59 -14.73 18.25
C LYS A 163 -11.50 -15.63 17.02
N LEU A 164 -11.44 -15.04 15.83
CA LEU A 164 -11.38 -15.79 14.57
C LEU A 164 -10.01 -15.63 13.89
N SER A 165 -9.13 -16.62 14.04
CA SER A 165 -7.79 -16.59 13.44
C SER A 165 -7.76 -17.04 11.97
N GLN A 166 -8.62 -18.00 11.61
CA GLN A 166 -8.70 -18.53 10.24
C GLN A 166 -10.07 -19.19 10.01
N GLY A 167 -10.52 -19.18 8.75
CA GLY A 167 -11.73 -19.87 8.32
C GLY A 167 -12.91 -18.91 8.16
N GLU A 168 -14.11 -19.43 8.33
CA GLU A 168 -15.34 -18.65 8.24
C GLU A 168 -16.23 -18.94 9.44
N VAL A 169 -16.90 -17.90 9.94
CA VAL A 169 -17.92 -18.00 10.99
C VAL A 169 -19.16 -17.26 10.51
N THR A 170 -20.33 -17.86 10.72
CA THR A 170 -21.61 -17.18 10.52
C THR A 170 -22.16 -16.83 11.89
N VAL A 171 -22.44 -15.55 12.10
CA VAL A 171 -22.99 -15.00 13.33
C VAL A 171 -24.40 -14.52 13.02
N ASP A 172 -25.37 -15.06 13.75
CA ASP A 172 -26.77 -14.68 13.64
C ASP A 172 -27.24 -14.10 14.98
N THR A 173 -27.50 -12.79 14.98
CA THR A 173 -27.96 -12.05 16.16
C THR A 173 -29.39 -11.57 16.04
N VAL A 174 -30.14 -12.01 15.02
CA VAL A 174 -31.51 -11.56 14.78
C VAL A 174 -32.40 -12.01 15.94
N GLY A 175 -33.01 -11.06 16.65
CA GLY A 175 -33.82 -11.34 17.85
C GLY A 175 -33.01 -11.79 19.07
N THR A 176 -31.68 -11.76 19.02
CA THR A 176 -30.81 -12.11 20.13
C THR A 176 -29.88 -10.94 20.49
N LYS A 177 -28.91 -11.18 21.36
CA LYS A 177 -27.99 -10.16 21.87
C LYS A 177 -26.88 -9.90 20.85
N ALA A 178 -26.29 -8.71 20.93
CA ALA A 178 -25.14 -8.34 20.10
C ALA A 178 -23.95 -9.28 20.32
N ALA A 179 -23.21 -9.56 19.25
CA ALA A 179 -22.00 -10.36 19.25
C ALA A 179 -20.84 -9.59 18.61
N SER A 180 -19.61 -9.94 18.95
CA SER A 180 -18.41 -9.36 18.37
C SER A 180 -17.50 -10.45 17.83
N VAL A 181 -16.92 -10.25 16.64
CA VAL A 181 -15.86 -11.12 16.09
C VAL A 181 -14.58 -10.30 15.99
N THR A 182 -13.50 -10.73 16.63
CA THR A 182 -12.25 -9.98 16.66
C THR A 182 -11.07 -10.80 16.16
N HIS A 183 -10.15 -10.12 15.47
CA HIS A 183 -8.83 -10.65 15.19
C HIS A 183 -7.84 -9.53 14.88
N GLY A 184 -6.70 -9.54 15.56
CA GLY A 184 -5.68 -8.50 15.41
C GLY A 184 -6.25 -7.10 15.67
N ASP A 185 -6.14 -6.24 14.67
CA ASP A 185 -6.62 -4.85 14.66
C ASP A 185 -8.08 -4.69 14.19
N THR A 186 -8.74 -5.80 13.88
CA THR A 186 -10.09 -5.80 13.29
C THR A 186 -11.13 -6.35 14.26
N ALA A 187 -12.22 -5.62 14.43
CA ALA A 187 -13.37 -6.01 15.22
C ALA A 187 -14.65 -5.84 14.41
N VAL A 188 -15.51 -6.85 14.39
CA VAL A 188 -16.81 -6.83 13.71
C VAL A 188 -17.90 -6.90 14.78
N SER A 189 -18.61 -5.81 15.01
CA SER A 189 -19.77 -5.77 15.89
C SER A 189 -21.03 -6.08 15.09
N VAL A 190 -21.76 -7.11 15.51
CA VAL A 190 -22.98 -7.58 14.86
C VAL A 190 -24.15 -7.34 15.81
N ARG A 191 -25.13 -6.56 15.38
CA ARG A 191 -26.33 -6.21 16.17
C ARG A 191 -27.59 -6.44 15.36
N SER A 192 -28.45 -7.37 15.82
CA SER A 192 -29.71 -7.72 15.13
C SER A 192 -29.50 -8.01 13.63
N ALA A 193 -28.44 -8.74 13.33
CA ALA A 193 -27.95 -8.96 11.98
C ALA A 193 -27.44 -10.40 11.80
N ARG A 194 -27.43 -10.85 10.55
CA ARG A 194 -26.87 -12.13 10.12
C ARG A 194 -25.68 -11.88 9.20
N VAL A 195 -24.50 -12.30 9.64
CA VAL A 195 -23.23 -11.92 9.02
C VAL A 195 -22.34 -13.15 8.88
N LYS A 196 -21.66 -13.29 7.74
CA LYS A 196 -20.54 -14.23 7.56
C LYS A 196 -19.23 -13.47 7.59
N VAL A 197 -18.37 -13.81 8.54
CA VAL A 197 -17.04 -13.25 8.70
C VAL A 197 -16.01 -14.28 8.26
N ILE A 198 -15.12 -13.90 7.34
CA ILE A 198 -14.08 -14.77 6.79
C ILE A 198 -12.72 -14.23 7.22
N ALA A 199 -11.93 -15.05 7.92
CA ALA A 199 -10.54 -14.76 8.26
C ALA A 199 -9.58 -15.60 7.43
N LYS A 200 -8.54 -14.96 6.89
CA LYS A 200 -7.48 -15.61 6.10
C LYS A 200 -6.14 -15.13 6.63
N ARG A 201 -5.20 -16.06 6.83
CA ARG A 201 -3.82 -15.76 7.26
C ARG A 201 -3.74 -14.86 8.51
N GLY A 202 -4.63 -15.07 9.48
CA GLY A 202 -4.61 -14.26 10.71
C GLY A 202 -5.05 -12.80 10.50
N VAL A 203 -5.98 -12.53 9.57
CA VAL A 203 -6.71 -11.26 9.48
C VAL A 203 -8.17 -11.54 9.08
N ILE A 204 -9.11 -10.74 9.59
CA ILE A 204 -10.48 -10.72 9.05
C ILE A 204 -10.41 -10.09 7.67
N ALA A 205 -10.65 -10.90 6.64
CA ALA A 205 -10.48 -10.54 5.24
C ALA A 205 -11.79 -10.04 4.62
N GLN A 206 -12.93 -10.66 4.96
CA GLN A 206 -14.22 -10.29 4.41
C GLN A 206 -15.35 -10.38 5.45
N VAL A 207 -16.34 -9.51 5.30
CA VAL A 207 -17.58 -9.51 6.10
C VAL A 207 -18.76 -9.36 5.15
N HIS A 208 -19.62 -10.37 5.11
CA HIS A 208 -20.80 -10.43 4.24
C HIS A 208 -22.04 -10.27 5.12
N VAL A 209 -22.85 -9.23 4.89
CA VAL A 209 -24.06 -8.98 5.69
C VAL A 209 -25.29 -9.45 4.93
N PHE A 210 -25.94 -10.51 5.41
CA PHE A 210 -27.13 -11.07 4.77
C PHE A 210 -28.43 -10.41 5.22
N ALA A 211 -28.47 -9.94 6.47
CA ALA A 211 -29.61 -9.24 7.06
C ALA A 211 -29.13 -8.27 8.14
N GLY A 212 -29.78 -7.10 8.27
CA GLY A 212 -29.40 -6.05 9.21
C GLY A 212 -28.13 -5.30 8.78
N SER A 213 -27.36 -4.82 9.75
CA SER A 213 -26.11 -4.08 9.53
C SER A 213 -25.00 -4.57 10.48
N ALA A 214 -23.75 -4.49 10.05
CA ALA A 214 -22.58 -4.78 10.89
C ALA A 214 -21.62 -3.60 10.93
N GLU A 215 -21.02 -3.32 12.08
CA GLU A 215 -19.96 -2.31 12.19
C GLU A 215 -18.59 -3.02 12.18
N VAL A 216 -17.77 -2.76 11.17
CA VAL A 216 -16.40 -3.25 11.06
C VAL A 216 -15.46 -2.13 11.50
N THR A 217 -14.66 -2.39 12.52
CA THR A 217 -13.59 -1.50 12.99
C THR A 217 -12.25 -2.07 12.55
N VAL A 218 -11.44 -1.31 11.81
CA VAL A 218 -10.07 -1.69 11.42
C VAL A 218 -9.11 -0.56 11.79
N GLY A 219 -8.10 -0.85 12.59
CA GLY A 219 -7.11 0.16 12.99
C GLY A 219 -7.75 1.39 13.66
N GLY A 220 -8.86 1.19 14.38
CA GLY A 220 -9.63 2.26 15.03
C GLY A 220 -10.63 3.00 14.13
N LYS A 221 -10.62 2.78 12.80
CA LYS A 221 -11.62 3.35 11.89
C LYS A 221 -12.85 2.44 11.80
N LYS A 222 -14.04 3.03 11.92
CA LYS A 222 -15.32 2.31 11.87
C LYS A 222 -15.96 2.44 10.49
N VAL A 223 -16.46 1.33 9.96
CA VAL A 223 -17.21 1.23 8.70
C VAL A 223 -18.50 0.47 8.98
N THR A 224 -19.64 1.06 8.63
CA THR A 224 -20.92 0.35 8.69
C THR A 224 -21.14 -0.38 7.37
N VAL A 225 -21.42 -1.67 7.46
CA VAL A 225 -21.66 -2.57 6.32
C VAL A 225 -23.14 -2.93 6.33
N GLU A 226 -23.84 -2.48 5.31
CA GLU A 226 -25.28 -2.68 5.16
C GLU A 226 -25.61 -4.04 4.53
N GLN A 227 -26.86 -4.45 4.70
CA GLN A 227 -27.40 -5.66 4.08
C GLN A 227 -27.09 -5.73 2.57
N GLY A 228 -26.66 -6.91 2.10
CA GLY A 228 -26.32 -7.16 0.70
C GLY A 228 -24.92 -6.65 0.31
N THR A 229 -24.22 -5.95 1.21
CA THR A 229 -22.86 -5.45 0.97
C THR A 229 -21.83 -6.45 1.47
N ILE A 230 -20.73 -6.55 0.73
CA ILE A 230 -19.52 -7.26 1.13
C ILE A 230 -18.47 -6.22 1.48
N TRP A 231 -18.03 -6.23 2.73
CA TRP A 231 -16.80 -5.53 3.10
C TRP A 231 -15.62 -6.45 2.82
N ASP A 232 -14.63 -5.95 2.08
CA ASP A 232 -13.39 -6.66 1.76
C ASP A 232 -12.18 -5.83 2.18
N ARG A 233 -11.35 -6.40 3.06
CA ARG A 233 -10.11 -5.76 3.50
C ARG A 233 -9.13 -5.57 2.35
N ASN A 234 -9.10 -6.49 1.38
CA ASN A 234 -8.23 -6.37 0.21
C ASN A 234 -8.69 -5.27 -0.73
N GLY A 235 -10.00 -5.05 -0.87
CA GLY A 235 -10.53 -3.95 -1.69
C GLY A 235 -10.01 -2.60 -1.22
N ALA A 236 -10.07 -2.33 0.09
CA ALA A 236 -9.52 -1.09 0.66
C ALA A 236 -8.00 -0.91 0.43
N ARG A 237 -7.26 -2.04 0.43
CA ARG A 237 -5.82 -2.04 0.12
C ARG A 237 -5.55 -1.77 -1.36
N GLU A 238 -6.31 -2.39 -2.25
CA GLU A 238 -6.21 -2.17 -3.70
C GLU A 238 -6.57 -0.73 -4.06
N ASP A 239 -7.61 -0.17 -3.45
CA ASP A 239 -7.99 1.24 -3.60
C ASP A 239 -6.87 2.17 -3.12
N SER A 240 -6.26 1.87 -1.96
CA SER A 240 -5.12 2.66 -1.44
C SER A 240 -3.91 2.58 -2.38
N LEU A 241 -3.62 1.41 -2.95
CA LEU A 241 -2.53 1.23 -3.92
C LEU A 241 -2.83 1.95 -5.24
N ALA A 242 -4.08 1.91 -5.71
CA ALA A 242 -4.50 2.64 -6.89
C ALA A 242 -4.35 4.15 -6.67
N ALA A 243 -4.84 4.67 -5.55
CA ALA A 243 -4.70 6.08 -5.17
C ALA A 243 -3.22 6.50 -5.10
N PHE A 244 -2.34 5.67 -4.52
CA PHE A 244 -0.91 5.95 -4.48
C PHE A 244 -0.28 6.03 -5.88
N ARG A 245 -0.64 5.12 -6.79
CA ARG A 245 -0.18 5.17 -8.20
C ARG A 245 -0.67 6.41 -8.91
N THR A 246 -1.95 6.76 -8.74
CA THR A 246 -2.54 7.98 -9.28
C THR A 246 -1.83 9.22 -8.76
N GLY A 247 -1.53 9.29 -7.46
CA GLY A 247 -0.76 10.39 -6.86
C GLY A 247 0.60 10.58 -7.51
N TRP A 248 1.31 9.49 -7.80
CA TRP A 248 2.58 9.53 -8.53
C TRP A 248 2.46 10.00 -9.98
N GLU A 249 1.43 9.56 -10.70
CA GLU A 249 1.17 10.00 -12.08
C GLU A 249 0.86 11.50 -12.12
N LEU A 250 0.01 11.97 -11.22
CA LEU A 250 -0.37 13.38 -11.09
C LEU A 250 0.86 14.23 -10.72
N LEU A 251 1.65 13.80 -9.75
CA LEU A 251 2.88 14.51 -9.33
C LEU A 251 3.89 14.62 -10.48
N ARG A 252 4.04 13.57 -11.29
CA ARG A 252 4.90 13.58 -12.50
C ARG A 252 4.37 14.49 -13.60
N SER A 253 3.05 14.63 -13.70
CA SER A 253 2.42 15.55 -14.67
C SER A 253 2.42 17.02 -14.23
N GLY A 254 2.85 17.32 -13.00
CA GLY A 254 2.84 18.66 -12.41
C GLY A 254 1.52 19.05 -11.74
N ASP A 255 0.50 18.18 -11.78
CA ASP A 255 -0.74 18.37 -11.03
C ASP A 255 -0.54 18.03 -9.54
N ASN A 256 0.11 18.96 -8.83
CA ASN A 256 0.44 18.78 -7.42
C ASN A 256 -0.82 18.74 -6.52
N ALA A 257 -1.90 19.45 -6.91
CA ALA A 257 -3.15 19.46 -6.15
C ALA A 257 -3.89 18.12 -6.25
N GLY A 258 -4.00 17.58 -7.46
CA GLY A 258 -4.53 16.23 -7.67
C GLY A 258 -3.67 15.17 -6.98
N ALA A 259 -2.34 15.30 -7.06
CA ALA A 259 -1.41 14.38 -6.40
C ALA A 259 -1.61 14.36 -4.88
N LEU A 260 -1.75 15.53 -4.25
CA LEU A 260 -2.02 15.67 -2.82
C LEU A 260 -3.28 14.91 -2.41
N GLY A 261 -4.40 15.13 -3.11
CA GLY A 261 -5.66 14.46 -2.83
C GLY A 261 -5.59 12.94 -3.00
N ALA A 262 -4.85 12.46 -4.01
CA ALA A 262 -4.66 11.03 -4.24
C ALA A 262 -3.76 10.38 -3.17
N PHE A 263 -2.69 11.04 -2.73
CA PHE A 263 -1.87 10.53 -1.63
C PHE A 263 -2.62 10.50 -0.29
N ASP A 264 -3.53 11.44 -0.03
CA ASP A 264 -4.37 11.43 1.18
C ASP A 264 -5.35 10.25 1.22
N GLN A 265 -5.71 9.68 0.07
CA GLN A 265 -6.56 8.48 -0.04
C GLN A 265 -5.77 7.17 0.15
N ALA A 266 -4.45 7.19 -0.01
CA ALA A 266 -3.57 6.04 0.15
C ALA A 266 -3.34 5.71 1.64
N THR A 267 -4.30 5.02 2.26
CA THR A 267 -4.34 4.82 3.72
C THR A 267 -3.84 3.45 4.21
N ASP A 268 -3.57 2.50 3.32
CA ASP A 268 -3.01 1.20 3.68
C ASP A 268 -1.64 1.34 4.36
N ASP A 269 -1.45 0.64 5.49
CA ASP A 269 -0.27 0.82 6.36
C ASP A 269 1.06 0.56 5.65
N VAL A 270 1.08 -0.29 4.61
CA VAL A 270 2.31 -0.60 3.86
C VAL A 270 2.80 0.60 3.05
N ILE A 271 1.87 1.45 2.59
CA ILE A 271 2.16 2.61 1.73
C ILE A 271 1.86 3.95 2.42
N ALA A 272 1.22 3.96 3.59
CA ALA A 272 0.81 5.17 4.29
C ALA A 272 1.99 6.08 4.66
N GLU A 273 3.14 5.49 5.01
CA GLU A 273 4.38 6.24 5.24
C GLU A 273 4.78 7.00 3.96
N ASP A 274 4.95 6.27 2.87
CA ASP A 274 5.38 6.84 1.60
C ASP A 274 4.39 7.89 1.07
N ALA A 275 3.09 7.60 1.15
CA ALA A 275 2.02 8.49 0.74
C ALA A 275 2.04 9.80 1.54
N ALA A 276 2.15 9.72 2.87
CA ALA A 276 2.19 10.91 3.73
C ALA A 276 3.40 11.81 3.42
N TYR A 277 4.57 11.22 3.15
CA TYR A 277 5.74 12.00 2.73
C TYR A 277 5.51 12.69 1.38
N TRP A 278 5.01 11.96 0.38
CA TRP A 278 4.77 12.53 -0.96
C TRP A 278 3.64 13.55 -0.99
N ALA A 279 2.63 13.41 -0.12
CA ALA A 279 1.62 14.43 0.12
C ALA A 279 2.25 15.74 0.63
N ALA A 280 3.18 15.67 1.58
CA ALA A 280 3.89 16.86 2.06
C ALA A 280 4.73 17.53 0.95
N ILE A 281 5.41 16.74 0.11
CA ILE A 281 6.16 17.23 -1.05
C ILE A 281 5.23 17.87 -2.09
N ALA A 282 4.06 17.27 -2.36
CA ALA A 282 3.07 17.83 -3.28
C ALA A 282 2.56 19.19 -2.78
N ALA A 283 2.25 19.31 -1.49
CA ALA A 283 1.86 20.57 -0.86
C ALA A 283 2.97 21.64 -0.95
N GLU A 284 4.23 21.25 -0.75
CA GLU A 284 5.38 22.17 -0.91
C GLU A 284 5.50 22.67 -2.35
N ARG A 285 5.35 21.77 -3.35
CA ARG A 285 5.40 22.13 -4.78
C ARG A 285 4.24 23.01 -5.22
N MET A 286 3.13 23.04 -4.48
CA MET A 286 2.04 24.00 -4.69
C MET A 286 2.37 25.41 -4.16
N GLY A 287 3.50 25.59 -3.47
CA GLY A 287 3.84 26.84 -2.78
C GLY A 287 3.08 27.05 -1.47
N ASN A 288 2.33 26.05 -0.98
CA ASN A 288 1.61 26.13 0.28
C ASN A 288 2.52 25.70 1.45
N ASN A 289 3.50 26.55 1.78
CA ASN A 289 4.52 26.25 2.79
C ASN A 289 3.93 25.94 4.17
N ALA A 290 2.80 26.57 4.54
CA ALA A 290 2.14 26.34 5.83
C ALA A 290 1.56 24.92 5.91
N ASP A 291 0.86 24.45 4.86
CA ASP A 291 0.33 23.09 4.81
C ASP A 291 1.45 22.04 4.71
N ALA A 292 2.45 22.30 3.86
CA ALA A 292 3.63 21.45 3.75
C ALA A 292 4.35 21.26 5.10
N LEU A 293 4.58 22.35 5.83
CA LEU A 293 5.18 22.34 7.17
C LEU A 293 4.35 21.51 8.16
N SER A 294 3.03 21.70 8.16
CA SER A 294 2.10 20.91 8.98
C SER A 294 2.19 19.41 8.68
N ARG A 295 2.17 19.05 7.40
CA ARG A 295 2.25 17.65 6.93
C ARG A 295 3.59 16.99 7.24
N PHE A 296 4.71 17.68 7.05
CA PHE A 296 6.02 17.13 7.43
C PHE A 296 6.14 16.89 8.94
N ARG A 297 5.60 17.80 9.77
CA ARG A 297 5.57 17.58 11.24
C ARG A 297 4.75 16.35 11.59
N ALA A 298 3.53 16.23 11.02
CA ALA A 298 2.69 15.06 11.22
C ALA A 298 3.39 13.77 10.76
N PHE A 299 4.13 13.81 9.64
CA PHE A 299 4.91 12.68 9.14
C PHE A 299 5.99 12.25 10.13
N VAL A 300 6.83 13.17 10.62
CA VAL A 300 7.91 12.84 11.58
C VAL A 300 7.33 12.34 12.90
N THR A 301 6.20 12.89 13.35
CA THR A 301 5.50 12.40 14.56
C THR A 301 4.94 11.00 14.37
N ARG A 302 4.32 10.70 13.22
CA ARG A 302 3.68 9.40 12.94
C ARG A 302 4.69 8.31 12.60
N PHE A 303 5.76 8.64 11.88
CA PHE A 303 6.75 7.71 11.36
C PHE A 303 8.18 8.07 11.79
N PRO A 304 8.49 8.11 13.11
CA PRO A 304 9.77 8.60 13.61
C PRO A 304 10.97 7.71 13.21
N LYS A 305 10.72 6.46 12.79
CA LYS A 305 11.73 5.50 12.33
C LYS A 305 11.83 5.41 10.81
N SER A 306 11.09 6.25 10.07
CA SER A 306 11.12 6.25 8.62
C SER A 306 12.52 6.61 8.10
N PRO A 307 13.04 5.96 7.06
CA PRO A 307 14.26 6.40 6.37
C PRO A 307 14.14 7.83 5.79
N ARG A 308 12.91 8.37 5.65
CA ARG A 308 12.66 9.74 5.16
C ARG A 308 12.48 10.77 6.28
N ALA A 309 12.51 10.36 7.55
CA ALA A 309 12.32 11.26 8.69
C ALA A 309 13.35 12.40 8.73
N GLU A 310 14.61 12.13 8.35
CA GLU A 310 15.67 13.13 8.28
C GLU A 310 15.42 14.15 7.15
N SER A 311 14.98 13.68 5.97
CA SER A 311 14.61 14.54 4.85
C SER A 311 13.40 15.42 5.17
N ALA A 312 12.41 14.87 5.88
CA ALA A 312 11.25 15.60 6.37
C ALA A 312 11.67 16.66 7.42
N THR A 313 12.54 16.31 8.37
CA THR A 313 13.06 17.24 9.38
C THR A 313 13.83 18.40 8.76
N SER A 314 14.65 18.11 7.75
CA SER A 314 15.36 19.15 6.99
C SER A 314 14.40 20.10 6.27
N SER A 315 13.29 19.56 5.74
CA SER A 315 12.24 20.38 5.11
C SER A 315 11.47 21.22 6.12
N ILE A 316 11.20 20.71 7.33
CA ILE A 316 10.62 21.50 8.44
C ILE A 316 11.51 22.69 8.78
N ALA A 317 12.83 22.47 8.91
CA ALA A 317 13.78 23.55 9.21
C ALA A 317 13.82 24.62 8.12
N ARG A 318 13.78 24.21 6.84
CA ARG A 318 13.73 25.13 5.69
C ARG A 318 12.43 25.95 5.63
N LEU A 319 11.30 25.32 5.93
CA LEU A 319 9.96 25.94 5.82
C LEU A 319 9.55 26.72 7.08
N SER A 320 10.30 26.60 8.18
CA SER A 320 10.05 27.36 9.41
C SER A 320 10.70 28.76 9.29
N PRO A 321 9.94 29.84 9.53
CA PRO A 321 10.45 31.21 9.48
C PRO A 321 11.40 31.56 10.64
#